data_AF-A0A8T9FQQ7-F1
#
_entry.id   AF-A0A8T9FQQ7-F1
#
_cell.length_a   1.000
_cell.length_b   1.000
_cell.length_c   1.000
_cell.angle_alpha   90.00
_cell.angle_beta   90.00
_cell.angle_gamma   90.00
#
_symmetry.space_group_name_H-M   'P 1'
#
loop_
_entity.id
_entity.type
_entity.pdbx_description
1 polymer ?
#
loop_
_entity_poly.entity_id
_entity_poly.type
_entity_poly.pdbx_seq_one_letter_code
_entity_poly.pdbx_strand_id
1 'polypeptide(L)' 'MARFDIEVLPGVRLFDLKLIRGDRGYRVFGPAIGGGAAATFAPEIADKLIELVGDVARNAKH' A
#
# COMPACT_ATOMS: atom_id res chain seq x y z
N MET A 1 -2.30 11.77 -0.28
CA MET A 1 -1.38 10.62 -0.23
C MET A 1 -1.39 10.10 1.20
N ALA A 2 -1.53 8.80 1.40
CA ALA A 2 -1.49 8.18 2.72
C ALA A 2 -0.31 7.20 2.80
N ARG A 3 0.27 7.04 3.99
CA ARG A 3 1.30 6.05 4.28
C ARG A 3 0.77 5.02 5.26
N PHE A 4 1.17 3.77 5.11
CA PHE A 4 0.74 2.69 5.98
C PHE A 4 1.76 1.56 6.02
N ASP A 5 1.70 0.79 7.10
CA ASP A 5 2.45 -0.44 7.28
C ASP A 5 1.45 -1.60 7.29
N ILE A 6 1.86 -2.78 6.83
CA ILE A 6 0.99 -3.96 6.75
C ILE A 6 1.76 -5.25 7.00
N GLU A 7 1.10 -6.22 7.62
CA GLU A 7 1.55 -7.60 7.71
C GLU A 7 0.82 -8.42 6.65
N VAL A 8 1.56 -8.92 5.64
CA VAL A 8 0.97 -9.65 4.49
C VAL A 8 0.92 -11.16 4.71
N LEU A 9 1.79 -11.68 5.56
CA LEU A 9 1.86 -13.06 6.04
C LEU A 9 2.36 -13.03 7.49
N PRO A 10 2.08 -14.05 8.31
CA PRO A 10 2.62 -14.13 9.67
C PRO A 10 4.14 -13.93 9.68
N GLY A 11 4.61 -12.86 10.32
CA GLY A 11 6.02 -12.51 10.40
C GLY A 11 6.61 -11.76 9.20
N VAL A 12 5.80 -11.45 8.18
CA VAL A 12 6.23 -10.66 7.01
C VAL A 12 5.53 -9.31 6.99
N ARG A 13 6.28 -8.26 7.31
CA ARG A 13 5.80 -6.89 7.35
C ARG A 13 6.42 -6.03 6.26
N LEU A 14 5.59 -5.20 5.65
CA LEU A 14 5.96 -4.17 4.71
C LEU A 14 5.73 -2.81 5.37
N PHE A 15 6.72 -1.94 5.29
CA PHE A 15 6.72 -0.63 5.93
C PHE A 15 6.82 0.50 4.90
N ASP A 16 6.31 1.68 5.27
CA ASP A 16 6.31 2.90 4.45
C ASP A 16 5.68 2.69 3.05
N LEU A 17 4.61 1.90 2.98
CA LEU A 17 3.83 1.78 1.76
C LEU A 17 3.05 3.07 1.51
N LYS A 18 2.95 3.45 0.24
CA LYS A 18 2.32 4.71 -0.16
C LYS A 18 1.07 4.45 -0.97
N LEU A 19 -0.06 4.99 -0.53
CA LEU A 19 -1.30 5.03 -1.30
C LEU A 19 -1.45 6.39 -1.98
N ILE A 20 -1.45 6.38 -3.32
CA ILE A 20 -1.59 7.56 -4.16
C ILE A 20 -2.88 7.44 -4.97
N ARG A 21 -3.69 8.50 -4.97
CA ARG A 21 -4.85 8.63 -5.86
C ARG A 21 -4.40 9.28 -7.16
N GLY A 22 -4.53 8.57 -8.28
CA GLY A 22 -4.34 9.12 -9.62
C GLY A 22 -5.64 9.13 -10.42
N ASP A 23 -5.57 9.53 -11.68
CA ASP A 23 -6.73 9.71 -12.55
C ASP A 23 -7.48 8.40 -12.85
N ARG A 24 -6.78 7.27 -12.74
CA ARG A 24 -7.34 5.92 -12.95
C ARG A 24 -7.66 5.18 -11.65
N GLY A 25 -7.69 5.88 -10.52
CA GLY A 25 -7.94 5.30 -9.20
C GLY A 25 -6.72 5.28 -8.29
N TYR A 26 -6.81 4.47 -7.23
CA TYR A 26 -5.73 4.35 -6.24
C TYR A 26 -4.61 3.43 -6.74
N ARG A 27 -3.38 3.70 -6.27
CA ARG A 27 -2.19 2.88 -6.52
C ARG A 27 -1.36 2.80 -5.26
N VAL A 28 -0.85 1.59 -4.98
CA VAL A 28 0.09 1.33 -3.89
C VAL A 28 1.51 1.26 -4.44
N PHE A 29 2.43 1.93 -3.76
CA PHE A 29 3.86 1.89 -4.05
C PHE A 29 4.62 1.32 -2.86
N GLY A 30 5.59 0.44 -3.16
CA GLY A 30 6.53 -0.08 -2.17
C GLY A 30 7.48 1.00 -1.64
N PRO A 31 8.23 0.71 -0.56
CA PRO A 31 9.27 1.60 -0.08
C PRO A 31 10.36 1.78 -1.14
N ALA A 32 11.02 2.93 -1.10
CA ALA A 32 12.19 3.22 -1.92
C ALA A 32 13.43 3.30 -1.04
N ILE A 33 14.48 2.56 -1.38
CA ILE A 33 15.75 2.52 -0.64
C ILE A 33 16.88 2.76 -1.65
N GLY A 34 17.79 3.67 -1.32
CA GLY A 34 18.93 3.99 -2.21
C GLY A 34 18.52 4.57 -3.57
N GLY A 35 17.34 5.18 -3.68
CA GLY A 35 16.81 5.75 -4.93
C GLY A 35 16.11 4.74 -5.86
N GLY A 36 16.07 3.46 -5.49
CA GLY A 36 15.36 2.41 -6.22
C GLY A 36 14.12 1.91 -5.47
N ALA A 37 13.19 1.28 -6.19
CA ALA A 37 12.09 0.55 -5.55
C ALA A 37 12.66 -0.66 -4.80
N ALA A 38 12.42 -0.74 -3.49
CA ALA A 38 12.84 -1.87 -2.68
C ALA A 38 11.86 -3.05 -2.77
N ALA A 39 10.62 -2.79 -3.19
CA ALA A 39 9.63 -3.80 -3.49
C ALA A 39 8.71 -3.36 -4.63
N THR A 40 8.29 -4.33 -5.43
CA THR A 40 7.26 -4.19 -6.46
C THR A 40 6.22 -5.28 -6.28
N PHE A 41 4.98 -4.99 -6.66
CA PHE A 41 3.86 -5.91 -6.51
C PHE A 41 3.28 -6.26 -7.89
N ALA A 42 2.85 -7.50 -8.05
CA ALA A 42 1.97 -7.85 -9.16
C ALA A 42 0.65 -7.06 -9.04
N PRO A 43 -0.03 -6.73 -10.15
CA PRO A 43 -1.27 -5.94 -10.13
C PRO A 43 -2.31 -6.48 -9.15
N GLU A 44 -2.50 -7.80 -9.10
CA GLU A 44 -3.49 -8.46 -8.26
C GLU A 44 -3.19 -8.32 -6.76
N ILE A 45 -1.91 -8.22 -6.40
CA ILE A 45 -1.48 -7.94 -5.02
C ILE A 45 -1.68 -6.47 -4.68
N ALA A 46 -1.37 -5.56 -5.62
CA ALA A 46 -1.58 -4.13 -5.42
C ALA A 46 -3.07 -3.82 -5.20
N ASP A 47 -3.97 -4.46 -5.94
CA ASP A 47 -5.42 -4.30 -5.79
C ASP A 47 -5.89 -4.76 -4.40
N LYS A 48 -5.45 -5.93 -3.94
CA LYS A 48 -5.75 -6.41 -2.58
C LYS A 48 -5.25 -5.46 -1.49
N LEU A 49 -4.07 -4.86 -1.67
CA LEU A 49 -3.55 -3.86 -0.73
C LEU A 49 -4.42 -2.59 -0.73
N ILE A 50 -4.92 -2.16 -1.89
CA ILE A 50 -5.84 -1.03 -1.99
C ILE A 50 -7.16 -1.33 -1.27
N GLU A 51 -7.71 -2.53 -1.42
CA GLU A 51 -8.95 -2.94 -0.74
C GLU A 51 -8.78 -2.92 0.79
N LEU A 52 -7.73 -3.57 1.29
CA LEU A 52 -7.43 -3.63 2.73
C LEU A 52 -7.28 -2.24 3.35
N VAL A 53 -6.60 -1.32 2.66
CA VAL A 53 -6.39 0.05 3.14
C VAL A 53 -7.60 0.93 2.90
N GLY A 54 -8.37 0.68 1.84
CA GLY A 54 -9.62 1.38 1.55
C GLY A 54 -10.63 1.25 2.67
N ASP A 55 -10.72 0.05 3.27
CA ASP A 55 -11.59 -0.20 4.43
C ASP A 55 -11.08 0.49 5.70
N VAL A 56 -9.77 0.48 5.94
CA VAL A 56 -9.16 1.20 7.07
C VAL A 56 -9.35 2.73 6.93
N ALA A 57 -9.18 3.28 5.73
CA ALA A 57 -9.36 4.71 5.47
C ALA A 57 -10.82 5.18 5.62
N ARG A 58 -11.80 4.29 5.41
CA ARG A 58 -13.22 4.57 5.67
C ARG A 58 -13.56 4.49 7.16
N ASN A 59 -12.97 3.53 7.88
CA ASN A 59 -13.23 3.33 9.31
C ASN A 59 -12.52 4.36 10.22
N ALA A 60 -11.42 4.97 9.77
CA ALA A 60 -10.72 6.01 10.53
C ALA A 60 -11.45 7.39 10.58
N LYS A 61 -12.66 7.47 10.02
CA LYS A 61 -13.49 8.70 10.01
C LYS A 61 -14.66 8.68 11.02
N HIS A 62 -14.70 7.72 11.93
CA HIS A 62 -15.71 7.62 12.98
C HIS A 62 -15.10 7.67 14.38
#